data_AF-A0A3R6WNI4-F1
#
_entry.id   AF-A0A3R6WNI4-F1
#
_cell.length_a   1.000
_cell.length_b   1.000
_cell.length_c   1.000
_cell.angle_alpha   90.00
_cell.angle_beta   90.00
_cell.angle_gamma   90.00
#
_symmetry.space_group_name_H-M   'P 1'
#
loop_
_entity.id
_entity.type
_entity.pdbx_description
1 polymer ?
#
loop_
_entity_poly.entity_id
_entity_poly.type
_entity_poly.pdbx_seq_one_letter_code
_entity_poly.pdbx_strand_id
1 'polypeptide(L)'
;MDDVSPEMQRILDYIDGKGASDKFTEELEEAVRSARQNERWRLDYMTLEYEYRQRYLEGKEEGREEGRAEGRERTIQKLHERGESIASIADIVELNEEEVKRVISKLKL
;
A
#
# COMPACT_ATOMS: atom_id res chain seq x y z
N MET A 1 -40.78 -17.27 -13.32
CA MET A 1 -41.58 -16.27 -12.58
C MET A 1 -40.58 -15.52 -11.74
N ASP A 2 -40.56 -14.19 -11.79
CA ASP A 2 -39.78 -13.41 -10.83
C ASP A 2 -40.43 -13.62 -9.45
N ASP A 3 -39.73 -14.30 -8.56
CA ASP A 3 -40.19 -14.61 -7.19
C ASP A 3 -40.07 -13.39 -6.25
N VAL A 4 -39.98 -12.19 -6.82
CA VAL A 4 -39.67 -10.95 -6.11
C VAL A 4 -40.89 -10.05 -6.10
N SER A 5 -41.28 -9.54 -4.93
CA SER A 5 -42.41 -8.63 -4.82
C SER A 5 -42.15 -7.34 -5.62
N PRO A 6 -43.19 -6.67 -6.13
CA PRO A 6 -43.02 -5.41 -6.84
C PRO A 6 -42.28 -4.34 -6.03
N GLU A 7 -42.41 -4.32 -4.69
CA GLU A 7 -41.65 -3.39 -3.85
C GLU A 7 -40.17 -3.73 -3.80
N MET A 8 -39.82 -5.02 -3.64
CA MET A 8 -38.43 -5.46 -3.65
C MET A 8 -37.79 -5.23 -5.02
N GLN A 9 -38.52 -5.43 -6.11
CA GLN A 9 -38.02 -5.16 -7.45
C GLN A 9 -37.63 -3.68 -7.61
N ARG A 10 -38.42 -2.75 -7.07
CA ARG A 10 -38.10 -1.30 -7.13
C ARG A 10 -36.85 -0.94 -6.33
N ILE A 11 -36.60 -1.61 -5.21
CA ILE A 11 -35.36 -1.44 -4.44
C ILE A 11 -34.16 -1.96 -5.24
N LEU A 12 -34.28 -3.14 -5.85
CA LEU A 12 -33.21 -3.72 -6.68
C LEU A 12 -32.91 -2.83 -7.90
N ASP A 13 -33.95 -2.36 -8.57
CA ASP A 13 -33.81 -1.42 -9.70
C ASP A 13 -33.10 -0.12 -9.28
N TYR A 14 -33.38 0.39 -8.09
CA TYR A 14 -32.69 1.55 -7.53
C TYR A 14 -31.21 1.25 -7.24
N ILE A 15 -30.88 0.09 -6.67
CA ILE A 15 -29.50 -0.36 -6.42
C ILE A 15 -28.73 -0.52 -7.75
N ASP A 16 -29.41 -1.02 -8.79
CA ASP A 16 -28.88 -1.15 -10.14
C ASP A 16 -28.73 0.20 -10.88
N GLY A 17 -29.15 1.31 -10.26
CA GLY A 17 -28.96 2.66 -10.79
C GLY A 17 -30.08 3.13 -11.73
N LYS A 18 -31.24 2.47 -11.76
CA LYS A 18 -32.39 2.89 -12.58
C LYS A 18 -33.17 4.09 -12.00
N GLY A 19 -32.71 4.62 -10.86
CA GLY A 19 -33.30 5.78 -10.19
C GLY A 19 -34.47 5.43 -9.26
N ALA A 20 -34.89 6.41 -8.46
CA ALA A 20 -36.02 6.24 -7.56
C ALA A 20 -37.33 6.11 -8.35
N SER A 21 -38.19 5.18 -7.95
CA SER A 21 -39.44 4.84 -8.65
C SER A 21 -40.66 4.81 -7.72
N ASP A 22 -40.45 4.94 -6.42
CA ASP A 22 -41.49 5.03 -5.41
C ASP A 22 -41.05 5.85 -4.20
N LYS A 23 -41.99 6.14 -3.30
CA LYS A 23 -41.74 6.95 -2.12
C LYS A 23 -40.57 6.45 -1.27
N PHE A 24 -40.43 5.14 -1.13
CA PHE A 24 -39.34 4.56 -0.34
C PHE A 24 -37.98 4.81 -1.00
N THR A 25 -37.87 4.57 -2.31
CA THR A 25 -36.62 4.82 -3.06
C THR A 25 -36.30 6.31 -3.18
N GLU A 26 -37.30 7.19 -3.19
CA GLU A 26 -37.12 8.65 -3.12
C GLU A 26 -36.55 9.10 -1.76
N GLU A 27 -37.12 8.64 -0.65
CA GLU A 27 -36.60 8.91 0.71
C GLU A 27 -35.18 8.36 0.87
N LEU A 28 -34.90 7.18 0.28
CA LEU A 28 -33.58 6.58 0.26
C LEU A 28 -32.58 7.42 -0.55
N GLU A 29 -32.96 7.93 -1.72
CA GLU A 29 -32.15 8.82 -2.56
C GLU A 29 -31.79 10.11 -1.80
N GLU A 30 -32.74 10.71 -1.07
CA GLU A 30 -32.49 11.89 -0.25
C GLU A 30 -31.50 11.58 0.89
N ALA A 31 -31.68 10.47 1.60
CA ALA A 31 -30.77 10.04 2.65
C ALA A 31 -29.35 9.77 2.10
N VAL A 32 -29.23 9.12 0.94
CA VAL A 32 -27.95 8.88 0.25
C VAL A 32 -27.30 10.20 -0.16
N ARG A 33 -28.07 11.18 -0.68
CA ARG A 33 -27.55 12.51 -1.02
C ARG A 33 -27.02 13.24 0.20
N SER A 34 -27.76 13.23 1.29
CA SER A 34 -27.34 13.82 2.57
C SER A 34 -26.05 13.17 3.09
N ALA A 35 -25.98 11.84 3.05
CA ALA A 35 -24.77 11.08 3.40
C ALA A 35 -23.57 11.44 2.51
N ARG A 36 -23.76 11.60 1.20
CA ARG A 36 -22.70 12.00 0.24
C ARG A 36 -22.22 13.44 0.44
N GLN A 37 -23.11 14.32 0.90
CA GLN A 37 -22.81 15.73 1.18
C GLN A 37 -22.28 15.96 2.61
N ASN A 38 -22.29 14.92 3.45
CA ASN A 38 -21.72 14.99 4.78
C ASN A 38 -20.20 15.24 4.70
N GLU A 39 -19.82 16.50 4.92
CA GLU A 39 -18.44 16.96 4.82
C GLU A 39 -17.51 16.24 5.78
N ARG A 40 -18.00 15.88 6.98
CA ARG A 40 -17.23 15.14 7.98
C ARG A 40 -16.89 13.74 7.48
N TRP A 41 -17.85 13.00 6.93
CA TRP A 41 -17.60 11.66 6.40
C TRP A 41 -16.68 11.67 5.18
N ARG A 42 -16.80 12.70 4.33
CA ARG A 42 -15.89 12.90 3.21
C ARG A 42 -14.46 13.18 3.70
N LEU A 43 -14.32 14.02 4.72
CA LEU A 43 -13.02 14.34 5.32
C LEU A 43 -12.40 13.11 5.98
N ASP A 44 -13.19 12.34 6.74
CA ASP A 44 -12.73 11.11 7.40
C ASP A 44 -12.26 10.08 6.35
N TYR A 45 -13.01 9.92 5.25
CA TYR A 45 -12.62 9.04 4.15
C TYR A 45 -11.33 9.51 3.45
N MET A 46 -11.21 10.81 3.10
CA MET A 46 -10.01 11.35 2.47
C MET A 46 -8.79 11.23 3.39
N THR A 47 -8.96 11.45 4.69
CA THR A 47 -7.88 11.31 5.68
C THR A 47 -7.40 9.86 5.72
N LEU A 48 -8.34 8.91 5.80
CA LEU A 48 -8.03 7.49 5.79
C LEU A 48 -7.32 7.05 4.49
N GLU A 49 -7.83 7.48 3.33
CA GLU A 49 -7.22 7.17 2.02
C GLU A 49 -5.81 7.75 1.91
N TYR A 50 -5.62 8.98 2.39
CA TYR A 50 -4.31 9.63 2.44
C TYR A 50 -3.33 8.85 3.32
N GLU A 51 -3.74 8.43 4.53
CA GLU A 51 -2.90 7.63 5.43
C GLU A 51 -2.50 6.29 4.80
N TYR A 52 -3.45 5.58 4.18
CA TYR A 52 -3.13 4.34 3.46
C TYR A 52 -2.11 4.57 2.34
N ARG A 53 -2.28 5.66 1.58
CA ARG A 53 -1.35 5.99 0.50
C ARG A 53 0.04 6.33 1.02
N GLN A 54 0.14 7.08 2.12
CA GLN A 54 1.44 7.38 2.75
C GLN A 54 2.12 6.10 3.20
N ARG A 55 1.44 5.24 3.95
CA ARG A 55 1.99 3.95 4.41
C ARG A 55 2.42 3.04 3.27
N TYR A 56 1.68 3.03 2.17
CA TYR A 56 2.06 2.27 0.98
C TYR A 56 3.33 2.82 0.32
N LEU A 57 3.47 4.15 0.24
CA LEU A 57 4.68 4.77 -0.31
C LEU A 57 5.88 4.58 0.61
N GLU A 58 5.70 4.71 1.92
CA GLU A 58 6.71 4.43 2.94
C GLU A 58 7.19 2.99 2.82
N GLY A 59 6.29 2.00 2.85
CA GLY A 59 6.67 0.60 2.71
C GLY A 59 7.33 0.27 1.36
N LYS A 60 6.97 0.99 0.29
CA LYS A 60 7.64 0.84 -1.02
C LYS A 60 9.07 1.40 -1.01
N GLU A 61 9.33 2.47 -0.26
CA GLU A 61 10.68 3.02 -0.14
C GLU A 61 11.52 2.18 0.83
N GLU A 62 10.98 1.79 1.97
CA GLU A 62 11.62 0.87 2.92
C GLU A 62 12.05 -0.42 2.21
N GLY A 63 11.14 -1.06 1.47
CA GLY A 63 11.47 -2.28 0.72
C GLY A 63 12.54 -2.07 -0.37
N ARG A 64 12.68 -0.86 -0.92
CA ARG A 64 13.77 -0.54 -1.85
C ARG A 64 15.09 -0.32 -1.14
N GLU A 65 15.09 0.34 0.02
CA GLU A 65 16.29 0.51 0.83
C GLU A 65 16.79 -0.83 1.35
N GLU A 66 15.90 -1.68 1.87
CA GLU A 66 16.20 -3.05 2.28
C GLU A 66 16.79 -3.85 1.12
N GLY A 67 16.13 -3.87 -0.05
CA GLY A 67 16.64 -4.58 -1.23
C GLY A 67 18.00 -4.08 -1.71
N ARG A 68 18.28 -2.77 -1.62
CA ARG A 68 19.61 -2.21 -1.91
C ARG A 68 20.65 -2.61 -0.86
N ALA A 69 20.27 -2.66 0.42
CA ALA A 69 21.14 -3.11 1.50
C ALA A 69 21.49 -4.59 1.34
N GLU A 70 20.51 -5.47 1.17
CA GLU A 70 20.71 -6.90 0.94
C GLU A 70 21.57 -7.16 -0.31
N GLY A 71 21.31 -6.43 -1.40
CA GLY A 71 22.11 -6.52 -2.62
C GLY A 71 23.57 -6.14 -2.41
N ARG A 72 23.83 -5.10 -1.60
CA ARG A 72 25.19 -4.69 -1.20
C ARG A 72 25.85 -5.74 -0.32
N GLU A 73 25.16 -6.24 0.71
CA GLU A 73 25.70 -7.29 1.59
C GLU A 73 26.07 -8.55 0.81
N ARG A 74 25.22 -9.00 -0.12
CA ARG A 74 25.51 -10.13 -1.00
C ARG A 74 26.72 -9.87 -1.90
N THR A 75 26.92 -8.64 -2.34
CA THR A 75 28.08 -8.24 -3.16
C THR A 75 29.36 -8.28 -2.33
N ILE A 76 29.34 -7.72 -1.11
CA ILE A 76 30.44 -7.78 -0.14
C ILE A 76 30.83 -9.24 0.11
N GLN A 77 29.86 -10.11 0.37
CA GLN A 77 30.10 -11.54 0.60
C GLN A 77 30.84 -12.19 -0.57
N LYS A 78 30.32 -12.03 -1.80
CA LYS A 78 30.91 -12.65 -2.99
C LYS A 78 32.33 -12.16 -3.27
N LEU A 79 32.60 -10.87 -3.07
CA LEU A 79 33.93 -10.31 -3.28
C LEU A 79 34.91 -10.80 -2.21
N HIS A 80 34.47 -10.85 -0.94
CA HIS A 80 35.28 -11.39 0.14
C HIS A 80 35.59 -12.88 -0.06
N GLU A 81 34.62 -13.69 -0.49
CA GLU A 81 34.82 -15.11 -0.82
C GLU A 81 35.78 -15.33 -1.99
N ARG A 82 35.86 -14.37 -2.92
CA ARG A 82 36.84 -14.35 -4.02
C ARG A 82 38.25 -13.94 -3.59
N GLY A 83 38.43 -13.52 -2.34
CA GLY A 83 39.71 -13.08 -1.81
C GLY A 83 40.04 -11.60 -2.07
N GLU A 84 39.05 -10.79 -2.46
CA GLU A 84 39.25 -9.35 -2.62
C GLU A 84 39.60 -8.67 -1.28
N SER A 85 40.47 -7.67 -1.33
CA SER A 85 40.86 -6.92 -0.13
C SER A 85 39.69 -6.07 0.40
N ILE A 86 39.64 -5.85 1.72
CA ILE A 86 38.59 -5.03 2.35
C ILE A 86 38.54 -3.61 1.75
N ALA A 87 39.71 -3.02 1.47
CA ALA A 87 39.81 -1.70 0.84
C ALA A 87 39.18 -1.69 -0.57
N SER A 88 39.44 -2.72 -1.39
CA SER A 88 38.83 -2.83 -2.73
C SER A 88 37.33 -3.06 -2.66
N ILE A 89 36.86 -3.85 -1.70
CA ILE A 89 35.42 -4.08 -1.51
C ILE A 89 34.73 -2.78 -1.11
N ALA A 90 35.29 -2.05 -0.14
CA ALA A 90 34.80 -0.77 0.33
C ALA A 90 34.64 0.25 -0.81
N ASP A 91 35.63 0.32 -1.70
CA ASP A 91 35.57 1.15 -2.91
C ASP A 91 34.44 0.70 -3.87
N ILE A 92 34.34 -0.61 -4.17
CA ILE A 92 33.32 -1.15 -5.10
C ILE A 92 31.89 -0.92 -4.61
N VAL A 93 31.64 -1.07 -3.30
CA VAL A 93 30.29 -0.94 -2.72
C VAL A 93 30.01 0.44 -2.12
N GLU A 94 30.95 1.38 -2.29
CA GLU A 94 30.88 2.76 -1.79
C GLU A 94 30.59 2.85 -0.28
N LEU A 95 31.27 2.01 0.51
CA LEU A 95 31.18 1.97 1.98
C LEU A 95 32.55 2.23 2.59
N ASN A 96 32.59 2.50 3.89
CA ASN A 96 33.88 2.48 4.60
C ASN A 96 34.30 1.05 4.98
N GLU A 97 35.60 0.86 5.24
CA GLU A 97 36.13 -0.46 5.60
C GLU A 97 35.51 -1.05 6.88
N GLU A 98 35.09 -0.21 7.83
CA GLU A 98 34.48 -0.67 9.08
C GLU A 98 33.09 -1.27 8.84
N GLU A 99 32.31 -0.71 7.94
CA GLU A 99 31.02 -1.25 7.47
C GLU A 99 31.21 -2.59 6.78
N VAL A 100 32.17 -2.67 5.86
CA VAL A 100 32.50 -3.93 5.17
C VAL A 100 32.91 -5.00 6.19
N LYS A 101 33.77 -4.67 7.16
CA LYS A 101 34.17 -5.57 8.25
C LYS A 101 32.97 -6.04 9.08
N ARG A 102 32.06 -5.13 9.43
CA ARG A 102 30.82 -5.46 10.18
C ARG A 102 29.94 -6.44 9.41
N VAL A 103 29.70 -6.21 8.12
CA VAL A 103 28.91 -7.12 7.28
C VAL A 103 29.55 -8.51 7.21
N ILE A 104 30.86 -8.58 6.93
CA ILE A 104 31.59 -9.85 6.88
C ILE A 104 31.52 -10.58 8.23
N SER A 105 31.63 -9.88 9.36
CA SER A 105 31.53 -10.50 10.69
C SER A 105 30.13 -11.06 10.99
N LYS A 106 29.07 -10.38 10.55
CA LYS A 106 27.69 -10.84 10.73
C LYS A 106 27.39 -12.10 9.92
N LEU A 107 28.00 -12.24 8.75
CA LEU A 107 27.84 -13.39 7.87
C LEU A 107 28.63 -14.64 8.30
N LYS A 108 29.58 -14.50 9.23
CA LYS A 108 30.40 -15.62 9.76
C LYS A 108 29.79 -16.29 11.02
N LEU A 109 28.64 -15.79 11.49
CA LEU A 109 27.81 -16.42 12.53
C LEU A 109 26.89 -17.47 11.91
#